data_AF-A0A223N399-F1
#
_entry.id   AF-A0A223N399-F1
#
_cell.length_a   1.000
_cell.length_b   1.000
_cell.length_c   1.000
_cell.angle_alpha   90.00
_cell.angle_beta   90.00
_cell.angle_gamma   90.00
#
_symmetry.space_group_name_H-M   'P 1'
#
loop_
_entity.id
_entity.type
_entity.pdbx_description
1 polymer ?
#
loop_
_entity_poly.entity_id
_entity_poly.type
_entity_poly.pdbx_seq_one_letter_code
_entity_poly.pdbx_strand_id
1 'polypeptide(L)'
;MKIPLSFVAEKIAHFEDSTRTINIKTCSNVVTNQDPSSRVRNLIRQFNSQPEQSIGKRIKNIKVGAEFSNSFTKTKQEKYAANLIGDTFKAYKQRKKVKSENELGIKTLTNSNACRSYFYDQKGLFLSRTPDNFQKGRKGGFKQLIRSDEKFVQLHVHRLDEGLNQRSYNQLANYTLRDYESICKAQYVNPTTMIARNGGREVASLIEEGKSVKLLAFKTLLSDLKNLHDQSIYFHDIKPENLTFNDKIVRHIDVDNLIAPGYNTTDEGVVCSPYYVTQSLLNDIMHGDKKEQASRSHDNYAVLKSMIEATTGSYFDMNNRDEEDAPMPIFGMGNEALKCAKVWIDENVLSEWRDNAKQLLKFPGSQTESVAVFDMIDWASLEKNDLAL
;
A
#
# COMPACT_ATOMS: atom_id res chain seq x y z
N MET A 1 -18.68 -20.74 -12.43
CA MET A 1 -17.72 -19.76 -11.88
C MET A 1 -17.82 -18.45 -12.68
N LYS A 2 -18.51 -17.44 -12.13
CA LYS A 2 -18.69 -16.12 -12.76
C LYS A 2 -17.44 -15.28 -12.51
N ILE A 3 -16.75 -14.87 -13.57
CA ILE A 3 -15.69 -13.86 -13.45
C ILE A 3 -16.39 -12.51 -13.30
N PRO A 4 -16.17 -11.75 -12.22
CA PRO A 4 -16.82 -10.46 -12.01
C PRO A 4 -16.52 -9.50 -13.18
N LEU A 5 -17.53 -8.74 -13.63
CA LEU A 5 -17.38 -7.75 -14.71
C LEU A 5 -16.28 -6.72 -14.39
N SER A 6 -16.08 -6.42 -13.09
CA SER A 6 -15.01 -5.56 -12.59
C SER A 6 -13.61 -6.07 -12.93
N PHE A 7 -13.39 -7.38 -12.91
CA PHE A 7 -12.10 -8.00 -13.25
C PHE A 7 -11.78 -7.89 -14.75
N VAL A 8 -12.81 -7.95 -15.60
CA VAL A 8 -12.67 -7.81 -17.06
C VAL A 8 -12.50 -6.33 -17.44
N ALA A 9 -13.26 -5.44 -16.82
CA ALA A 9 -13.13 -3.99 -16.99
C ALA A 9 -11.76 -3.48 -16.53
N GLU A 10 -11.19 -4.03 -15.45
CA GLU A 10 -9.86 -3.68 -14.97
C GLU A 10 -8.74 -4.15 -15.93
N LYS A 11 -8.89 -5.33 -16.54
CA LYS A 11 -7.99 -5.81 -17.61
C LYS A 11 -8.10 -4.98 -18.89
N ILE A 12 -9.28 -4.44 -19.19
CA ILE A 12 -9.54 -3.56 -20.34
C ILE A 12 -9.10 -2.11 -20.07
N ALA A 13 -9.27 -1.57 -18.87
CA ALA A 13 -8.78 -0.23 -18.50
C ALA A 13 -7.23 -0.16 -18.47
N HIS A 14 -6.57 -1.25 -18.07
CA HIS A 14 -5.13 -1.42 -18.26
C HIS A 14 -4.75 -1.40 -19.77
N PHE A 15 -5.69 -1.74 -20.64
CA PHE A 15 -5.54 -1.82 -22.09
C PHE A 15 -5.82 -0.50 -22.80
N GLU A 16 -6.92 0.17 -22.48
CA GLU A 16 -7.34 1.48 -23.01
C GLU A 16 -6.23 2.51 -22.83
N ASP A 17 -5.55 2.44 -21.69
CA ASP A 17 -4.57 3.44 -21.34
C ASP A 17 -3.14 3.12 -21.82
N SER A 18 -2.96 1.95 -22.45
CA SER A 18 -1.78 1.59 -23.26
C SER A 18 -1.99 1.87 -24.76
N THR A 19 -3.20 2.28 -25.17
CA THR A 19 -3.66 2.23 -26.58
C THR A 19 -4.41 3.46 -27.08
N ARG A 20 -4.38 4.62 -26.39
CA ARG A 20 -5.04 5.87 -26.86
C ARG A 20 -4.66 6.37 -28.27
N THR A 21 -3.72 5.74 -28.98
CA THR A 21 -3.54 5.91 -30.44
C THR A 21 -4.59 5.21 -31.30
N ILE A 22 -5.38 4.30 -30.74
CA ILE A 22 -6.53 3.69 -31.39
C ILE A 22 -7.74 4.55 -31.02
N ASN A 23 -8.32 5.23 -32.01
CA ASN A 23 -9.55 5.98 -31.85
C ASN A 23 -10.72 5.01 -31.63
N ILE A 24 -10.86 4.49 -30.41
CA ILE A 24 -11.95 3.59 -30.00
C ILE A 24 -13.30 4.32 -29.99
N LYS A 25 -13.37 5.66 -30.14
CA LYS A 25 -14.65 6.34 -30.39
C LYS A 25 -15.38 5.80 -31.64
N THR A 26 -14.63 5.27 -32.60
CA THR A 26 -15.20 4.58 -33.77
C THR A 26 -15.68 3.15 -33.48
N CYS A 27 -15.25 2.52 -32.37
CA CYS A 27 -15.74 1.23 -31.88
C CYS A 27 -16.80 1.36 -30.77
N SER A 28 -16.85 2.48 -30.05
CA SER A 28 -17.75 2.72 -28.91
C SER A 28 -19.20 2.93 -29.33
N ASN A 29 -19.46 3.30 -30.60
CA ASN A 29 -20.83 3.39 -31.11
C ASN A 29 -21.51 2.01 -31.28
N VAL A 30 -20.82 0.91 -30.98
CA VAL A 30 -21.37 -0.47 -31.02
C VAL A 30 -21.57 -1.05 -29.61
N VAL A 31 -21.02 -0.43 -28.56
CA VAL A 31 -20.97 -0.98 -27.19
C VAL A 31 -21.46 0.04 -26.15
N THR A 32 -22.29 1.01 -26.54
CA THR A 32 -23.11 1.73 -25.57
C THR A 32 -24.46 1.02 -25.43
N ASN A 33 -24.74 0.60 -24.20
CA ASN A 33 -26.04 0.17 -23.63
C ASN A 33 -26.36 -1.30 -23.39
N GLN A 34 -25.49 -2.31 -23.57
CA GLN A 34 -25.83 -3.68 -23.09
C GLN A 34 -24.62 -4.51 -22.61
N ASP A 35 -24.89 -5.32 -21.57
CA ASP A 35 -24.00 -6.31 -20.93
C ASP A 35 -23.25 -7.15 -21.98
N PRO A 36 -21.90 -7.27 -21.91
CA PRO A 36 -21.13 -8.03 -22.89
C PRO A 36 -21.62 -9.48 -22.95
N SER A 37 -22.13 -9.87 -24.13
CA SER A 37 -22.68 -11.20 -24.36
C SER A 37 -21.70 -12.29 -23.95
N SER A 38 -22.23 -13.42 -23.47
CA SER A 38 -21.47 -14.62 -23.07
C SER A 38 -20.46 -15.09 -24.15
N ARG A 39 -20.70 -14.71 -25.42
CA ARG A 39 -19.83 -14.96 -26.57
C ARG A 39 -18.52 -14.18 -26.56
N VAL A 40 -18.53 -12.89 -26.18
CA VAL A 40 -17.30 -12.07 -26.08
C VAL A 40 -16.40 -12.61 -24.97
N ARG A 41 -17.01 -13.03 -23.84
CA ARG A 41 -16.31 -13.68 -22.73
C ARG A 41 -15.69 -15.03 -23.13
N ASN A 42 -16.37 -15.81 -23.96
CA ASN A 42 -15.85 -17.09 -24.47
C ASN A 42 -14.74 -16.92 -25.52
N LEU A 43 -14.81 -15.90 -26.37
CA LEU A 43 -13.75 -15.59 -27.33
C LEU A 43 -12.45 -15.17 -26.63
N ILE A 44 -12.54 -14.29 -25.62
CA ILE A 44 -11.38 -13.91 -24.80
C ILE A 44 -10.76 -15.14 -24.09
N ARG A 45 -11.58 -16.09 -23.63
CA ARG A 45 -11.11 -17.35 -23.03
C ARG A 45 -10.44 -18.29 -24.04
N GLN A 46 -10.99 -18.44 -25.25
CA GLN A 46 -10.38 -19.26 -26.31
C GLN A 46 -9.02 -18.72 -26.78
N PHE A 47 -8.83 -17.40 -26.78
CA PHE A 47 -7.53 -16.80 -27.12
C PHE A 47 -6.47 -16.96 -26.02
N ASN A 48 -6.89 -17.12 -24.75
CA ASN A 48 -5.98 -17.41 -23.64
C ASN A 48 -5.50 -18.87 -23.61
N SER A 49 -6.11 -19.77 -24.38
CA SER A 49 -5.83 -21.22 -24.34
C SER A 49 -5.03 -21.76 -25.54
N GLN A 50 -4.51 -20.92 -26.45
CA GLN A 50 -3.71 -21.40 -27.59
C GLN A 50 -2.19 -21.36 -27.30
N PRO A 51 -1.42 -22.41 -27.67
CA PRO A 51 0.02 -22.46 -27.44
C PRO A 51 0.81 -21.47 -28.31
N GLU A 52 1.89 -20.94 -27.74
CA GLU A 52 2.81 -19.95 -28.33
C GLU A 52 3.70 -20.52 -29.44
N GLN A 53 3.15 -20.91 -30.59
CA GLN A 53 3.98 -21.19 -31.77
C GLN A 53 3.30 -20.72 -33.05
N SER A 54 3.41 -19.43 -33.36
CA SER A 54 3.52 -18.98 -34.76
C SER A 54 3.82 -17.48 -34.86
N ILE A 55 4.98 -17.24 -35.48
CA ILE A 55 5.29 -16.11 -36.36
C ILE A 55 5.76 -14.82 -35.66
N GLY A 56 7.08 -14.76 -35.52
CA GLY A 56 7.79 -13.51 -35.74
C GLY A 56 7.63 -13.07 -37.20
N LYS A 57 7.01 -11.90 -37.40
CA LYS A 57 7.24 -11.01 -38.55
C LYS A 57 6.70 -9.62 -38.19
N ARG A 58 7.53 -8.61 -38.45
CA ARG A 58 7.35 -7.16 -38.28
C ARG A 58 5.88 -6.69 -38.34
N ILE A 59 5.37 -6.12 -37.25
CA ILE A 59 4.21 -5.22 -37.30
C ILE A 59 4.74 -3.83 -37.67
N LYS A 60 4.78 -3.53 -38.97
CA LYS A 60 4.92 -2.15 -39.45
C LYS A 60 3.58 -1.44 -39.24
N ASN A 61 3.64 -0.21 -38.72
CA ASN A 61 2.59 0.81 -38.66
C ASN A 61 1.24 0.41 -39.25
N ILE A 62 0.27 0.08 -38.37
CA ILE A 62 -1.13 -0.04 -38.76
C ILE A 62 -1.62 1.39 -39.08
N LYS A 63 -1.60 1.77 -40.36
CA LYS A 63 -2.32 2.96 -40.83
C LYS A 63 -3.81 2.68 -40.68
N VAL A 64 -4.47 3.43 -39.81
CA VAL A 64 -5.93 3.47 -39.73
C VAL A 64 -6.43 4.22 -40.97
N GLY A 65 -6.76 3.47 -42.02
CA GLY A 65 -7.44 3.99 -43.19
C GLY A 65 -8.88 4.32 -42.82
N ALA A 66 -9.23 5.59 -42.84
CA ALA A 66 -10.58 6.09 -42.63
C ALA A 66 -11.42 5.86 -43.89
N GLU A 67 -11.90 4.64 -44.08
CA GLU A 67 -13.02 4.35 -44.98
C GLU A 67 -14.00 3.39 -44.28
N PHE A 68 -14.77 3.94 -43.35
CA PHE A 68 -15.89 3.23 -42.73
C PHE A 68 -17.04 3.16 -43.73
N SER A 69 -17.11 2.07 -44.51
CA SER A 69 -18.29 1.73 -45.29
C SER A 69 -19.39 1.18 -44.37
N ASN A 70 -20.61 1.70 -44.54
CA ASN A 70 -21.82 1.43 -43.73
C ASN A 70 -22.37 -0.02 -43.84
N SER A 71 -21.55 -1.05 -44.10
CA SER A 71 -22.04 -2.41 -44.40
C SER A 71 -21.53 -3.54 -43.49
N PHE A 72 -20.88 -3.23 -42.37
CA PHE A 72 -20.43 -4.26 -41.45
C PHE A 72 -21.57 -4.71 -40.51
N THR A 73 -21.99 -5.97 -40.64
CA THR A 73 -22.83 -6.64 -39.63
C THR A 73 -22.14 -6.59 -38.26
N LYS A 74 -22.88 -6.34 -37.18
CA LYS A 74 -22.39 -6.27 -35.78
C LYS A 74 -21.36 -7.37 -35.43
N THR A 75 -21.60 -8.61 -35.86
CA THR A 75 -20.70 -9.76 -35.64
C THR A 75 -19.31 -9.60 -36.27
N LYS A 76 -19.21 -8.95 -37.43
CA LYS A 76 -17.92 -8.70 -38.10
C LYS A 76 -17.14 -7.58 -37.38
N GLN A 77 -17.82 -6.57 -36.86
CA GLN A 77 -17.21 -5.51 -36.05
C GLN A 77 -16.66 -6.06 -34.72
N GLU A 78 -17.44 -6.90 -34.03
CA GLU A 78 -17.02 -7.57 -32.80
C GLU A 78 -15.79 -8.47 -33.04
N LYS A 79 -15.79 -9.26 -34.12
CA LYS A 79 -14.64 -10.11 -34.48
C LYS A 79 -13.39 -9.28 -34.80
N TYR A 80 -13.55 -8.18 -35.52
CA TYR A 80 -12.44 -7.27 -35.82
C TYR A 80 -11.86 -6.65 -34.55
N ALA A 81 -12.72 -6.13 -33.65
CA ALA A 81 -12.29 -5.56 -32.38
C ALA A 81 -11.56 -6.58 -31.51
N ALA A 82 -12.10 -7.81 -31.41
CA ALA A 82 -11.45 -8.89 -30.66
C ALA A 82 -10.05 -9.23 -31.19
N ASN A 83 -9.88 -9.31 -32.52
CA ASN A 83 -8.58 -9.54 -33.13
C ASN A 83 -7.61 -8.40 -32.85
N LEU A 84 -8.05 -7.15 -33.00
CA LEU A 84 -7.22 -5.97 -32.74
C LEU A 84 -6.74 -5.93 -31.28
N ILE A 85 -7.63 -6.23 -30.33
CA ILE A 85 -7.28 -6.35 -28.90
C ILE A 85 -6.27 -7.50 -28.71
N GLY A 86 -6.52 -8.67 -29.29
CA GLY A 86 -5.64 -9.83 -29.19
C GLY A 86 -4.23 -9.55 -29.71
N ASP A 87 -4.11 -8.98 -30.90
CA ASP A 87 -2.81 -8.65 -31.52
C ASP A 87 -2.07 -7.57 -30.75
N THR A 88 -2.79 -6.55 -30.28
CA THR A 88 -2.21 -5.50 -29.44
C THR A 88 -1.69 -6.07 -28.12
N PHE A 89 -2.39 -7.05 -27.53
CA PHE A 89 -1.99 -7.67 -26.27
C PHE A 89 -0.74 -8.52 -26.44
N LYS A 90 -0.68 -9.28 -27.53
CA LYS A 90 0.51 -10.06 -27.91
C LYS A 90 1.71 -9.14 -28.09
N ALA A 91 1.54 -8.04 -28.84
CA ALA A 91 2.61 -7.05 -29.03
C ALA A 91 3.05 -6.41 -27.70
N TYR A 92 2.11 -6.10 -26.82
CA TYR A 92 2.41 -5.61 -25.47
C TYR A 92 3.21 -6.63 -24.63
N LYS A 93 2.79 -7.90 -24.59
CA LYS A 93 3.52 -8.98 -23.90
C LYS A 93 4.95 -9.11 -24.42
N GLN A 94 5.14 -9.07 -25.75
CA GLN A 94 6.45 -9.12 -26.38
C GLN A 94 7.32 -7.92 -25.97
N ARG A 95 6.79 -6.69 -26.05
CA ARG A 95 7.50 -5.48 -25.61
C ARG A 95 7.91 -5.55 -24.14
N LYS A 96 7.03 -6.05 -23.27
CA LYS A 96 7.33 -6.25 -21.84
C LYS A 96 8.47 -7.25 -21.63
N LYS A 97 8.44 -8.38 -22.36
CA LYS A 97 9.44 -9.45 -22.23
C LYS A 97 10.85 -8.99 -22.60
N VAL A 98 10.97 -8.16 -23.63
CA VAL A 98 12.28 -7.68 -24.13
C VAL A 98 12.81 -6.43 -23.41
N LYS A 99 12.03 -5.84 -22.49
CA LYS A 99 12.51 -4.67 -21.74
C LYS A 99 13.51 -5.07 -20.66
N SER A 100 14.65 -4.38 -20.67
CA SER A 100 15.64 -4.43 -19.61
C SER A 100 15.12 -3.77 -18.34
N GLU A 101 15.64 -4.23 -17.21
CA GLU A 101 15.45 -3.59 -15.92
C GLU A 101 16.33 -2.34 -15.82
N ASN A 102 15.88 -1.38 -15.02
CA ASN A 102 16.74 -0.30 -14.54
C ASN A 102 17.57 -0.77 -13.33
N GLU A 103 18.41 0.12 -12.80
CA GLU A 103 19.26 -0.09 -11.63
C GLU A 103 18.49 -0.49 -10.36
N LEU A 104 17.18 -0.23 -10.32
CA LEU A 104 16.28 -0.54 -9.21
C LEU A 104 15.53 -1.88 -9.37
N GLY A 105 15.83 -2.64 -10.44
CA GLY A 105 15.17 -3.92 -10.75
C GLY A 105 13.76 -3.77 -11.32
N ILE A 106 13.43 -2.61 -11.90
CA ILE A 106 12.11 -2.28 -12.43
C ILE A 106 12.13 -2.23 -13.96
N LYS A 107 11.15 -2.88 -14.58
CA LYS A 107 10.86 -2.74 -16.02
C LYS A 107 9.80 -1.68 -16.22
N THR A 108 10.09 -0.70 -17.08
CA THR A 108 9.17 0.41 -17.38
C THR A 108 8.67 0.34 -18.81
N LEU A 109 7.36 0.44 -18.98
CA LEU A 109 6.69 0.65 -20.26
C LEU A 109 5.92 1.95 -20.24
N THR A 110 6.29 2.89 -21.11
CA THR A 110 5.66 4.20 -21.20
C THR A 110 4.75 4.29 -22.42
N ASN A 111 3.52 4.74 -22.21
CA ASN A 111 2.64 5.23 -23.26
C ASN A 111 2.71 6.75 -23.29
N SER A 112 3.57 7.29 -24.16
CA SER A 112 3.77 8.74 -24.28
C SER A 112 2.49 9.49 -24.66
N ASN A 113 1.58 8.87 -25.42
CA ASN A 113 0.32 9.51 -25.83
C ASN A 113 -0.67 9.67 -24.68
N ALA A 114 -0.57 8.81 -23.66
CA ALA A 114 -1.39 8.86 -22.46
C ALA A 114 -0.64 9.46 -21.26
N CYS A 115 0.62 9.90 -21.45
CA CYS A 115 1.49 10.36 -20.37
C CYS A 115 1.54 9.41 -19.15
N ARG A 116 1.45 8.10 -19.42
CA ARG A 116 1.37 7.06 -18.38
C ARG A 116 2.49 6.05 -18.54
N SER A 117 3.14 5.72 -17.42
CA SER A 117 4.11 4.64 -17.33
C SER A 117 3.56 3.50 -16.48
N TYR A 118 3.95 2.29 -16.83
CA TYR A 118 3.61 1.06 -16.11
C TYR A 118 4.90 0.38 -15.66
N PHE A 119 4.90 -0.10 -14.43
CA PHE A 119 6.08 -0.62 -13.76
C PHE A 119 5.88 -2.10 -13.41
N TYR A 120 6.89 -2.90 -13.71
CA TYR A 120 6.88 -4.35 -13.50
C TYR A 120 8.16 -4.80 -12.79
N ASP A 121 8.08 -5.90 -12.05
CA ASP A 121 9.26 -6.55 -11.51
C ASP A 121 10.05 -7.31 -12.59
N GLN A 122 11.17 -7.92 -12.19
CA GLN A 122 11.99 -8.79 -13.04
C GLN A 122 11.20 -9.95 -13.67
N LYS A 123 10.20 -10.50 -12.96
CA LYS A 123 9.34 -11.60 -13.42
C LYS A 123 8.21 -11.10 -14.35
N GLY A 124 8.09 -9.79 -14.54
CA GLY A 124 7.05 -9.15 -15.34
C GLY A 124 5.70 -9.06 -14.63
N LEU A 125 5.65 -9.21 -13.31
CA LEU A 125 4.48 -8.94 -12.49
C LEU A 125 4.23 -7.43 -12.45
N PHE A 126 2.97 -7.03 -12.61
CA PHE A 126 2.58 -5.63 -12.50
C PHE A 126 2.71 -5.15 -11.06
N LEU A 127 3.42 -4.04 -10.86
CA LEU A 127 3.62 -3.43 -9.56
C LEU A 127 2.71 -2.20 -9.41
N SER A 128 2.88 -1.24 -10.31
CA SER A 128 2.20 0.05 -10.23
C SER A 128 2.15 0.76 -11.58
N ARG A 129 1.43 1.89 -11.62
CA ARG A 129 1.42 2.81 -12.75
C ARG A 129 1.46 4.25 -12.28
N THR A 130 1.86 5.15 -13.16
CA THR A 130 1.73 6.60 -12.94
C THR A 130 0.26 6.94 -12.67
N PRO A 131 -0.05 7.67 -11.57
CA PRO A 131 -1.39 8.17 -11.31
C PRO A 131 -1.80 9.28 -12.28
N ASP A 132 -3.11 9.48 -12.39
CA ASP A 132 -3.69 10.29 -13.47
C ASP A 132 -3.68 11.78 -13.15
N ASN A 133 -3.97 12.12 -11.90
CA ASN A 133 -4.20 13.51 -11.50
C ASN A 133 -2.96 14.07 -10.84
N PHE A 134 -2.54 15.25 -11.28
CA PHE A 134 -1.58 16.04 -10.54
C PHE A 134 -2.24 16.55 -9.26
N GLN A 135 -1.63 16.23 -8.12
CA GLN A 135 -2.07 16.68 -6.81
C GLN A 135 -0.81 16.97 -6.00
N LYS A 136 -0.44 18.25 -5.95
CA LYS A 136 0.65 18.70 -5.08
C LYS A 136 0.13 18.67 -3.64
N GLY A 137 0.53 17.65 -2.88
CA GLY A 137 0.23 17.55 -1.45
C GLY A 137 1.23 18.32 -0.59
N ARG A 138 1.06 18.22 0.72
CA ARG A 138 2.02 18.74 1.70
C ARG A 138 3.41 18.13 1.43
N LYS A 139 4.44 18.95 1.63
CA LYS A 139 5.83 18.51 1.58
C LYS A 139 6.19 18.02 2.98
N GLY A 140 6.41 16.71 3.14
CA GLY A 140 6.98 16.15 4.37
C GLY A 140 8.49 16.37 4.41
N GLY A 141 9.15 15.88 5.47
CA GLY A 141 10.60 16.03 5.66
C GLY A 141 11.47 15.40 4.55
N PHE A 142 10.98 14.33 3.91
CA PHE A 142 11.74 13.56 2.91
C PHE A 142 11.04 13.45 1.55
N LYS A 143 9.70 13.43 1.57
CA LYS A 143 8.86 13.09 0.42
C LYS A 143 7.75 14.12 0.22
N GLN A 144 7.27 14.24 -1.02
CA GLN A 144 6.14 15.07 -1.37
C GLN A 144 5.18 14.33 -2.29
N LEU A 145 3.89 14.35 -1.99
CA LEU A 145 2.86 13.87 -2.90
C LEU A 145 2.77 14.77 -4.15
N ILE A 146 2.90 14.17 -5.34
CA ILE A 146 2.87 14.87 -6.63
C ILE A 146 1.64 14.49 -7.46
N ARG A 147 1.24 13.22 -7.42
CA ARG A 147 0.07 12.71 -8.16
C ARG A 147 -0.70 11.70 -7.33
N SER A 148 -1.99 11.60 -7.61
CA SER A 148 -2.85 10.58 -7.02
C SER A 148 -3.99 10.20 -7.96
N ASP A 149 -4.55 9.03 -7.73
CA ASP A 149 -5.90 8.66 -8.14
C ASP A 149 -6.43 7.60 -7.15
N GLU A 150 -7.58 7.00 -7.45
CA GLU A 150 -8.22 5.99 -6.60
C GLU A 150 -7.33 4.78 -6.27
N LYS A 151 -6.31 4.48 -7.10
CA LYS A 151 -5.49 3.28 -6.97
C LYS A 151 -4.07 3.55 -6.53
N PHE A 152 -3.47 4.66 -6.97
CA PHE A 152 -2.05 4.92 -6.76
C PHE A 152 -1.77 6.36 -6.33
N VAL A 153 -0.67 6.52 -5.60
CA VAL A 153 -0.06 7.81 -5.29
C VAL A 153 1.38 7.81 -5.80
N GLN A 154 1.84 8.98 -6.26
CA GLN A 154 3.21 9.21 -6.68
C GLN A 154 3.86 10.22 -5.74
N LEU A 155 4.98 9.81 -5.15
CA LEU A 155 5.79 10.63 -4.27
C LEU A 155 7.06 11.04 -4.98
N HIS A 156 7.44 12.30 -4.83
CA HIS A 156 8.77 12.79 -5.18
C HIS A 156 9.66 12.79 -3.93
N VAL A 157 10.79 12.12 -4.04
CA VAL A 157 11.81 12.03 -3.00
C VAL A 157 12.82 13.13 -3.25
N HIS A 158 12.90 14.09 -2.33
CA HIS A 158 13.77 15.27 -2.45
C HIS A 158 14.90 15.26 -1.42
N ARG A 159 14.83 14.39 -0.42
CA ARG A 159 15.93 14.05 0.48
C ARG A 159 16.00 12.52 0.53
N LEU A 160 17.17 11.98 0.21
CA LEU A 160 17.45 10.55 0.32
C LEU A 160 18.19 10.32 1.63
N ASP A 161 17.82 9.27 2.35
CA ASP A 161 18.62 8.79 3.47
C ASP A 161 19.90 8.18 2.92
N GLU A 162 21.06 8.65 3.42
CA GLU A 162 22.38 8.38 2.85
C GLU A 162 22.74 6.87 2.85
N GLY A 163 22.10 6.07 3.71
CA GLY A 163 22.26 4.61 3.79
C GLY A 163 21.22 3.79 3.01
N LEU A 164 20.21 4.41 2.39
CA LEU A 164 19.09 3.67 1.82
C LEU A 164 19.45 3.01 0.48
N ASN A 165 19.58 1.68 0.49
CA ASN A 165 19.66 0.91 -0.75
C ASN A 165 18.27 0.69 -1.35
N GLN A 166 17.87 1.58 -2.28
CA GLN A 166 16.57 1.54 -2.95
C GLN A 166 16.28 0.22 -3.69
N ARG A 167 17.31 -0.43 -4.26
CA ARG A 167 17.14 -1.73 -4.93
C ARG A 167 16.82 -2.83 -3.92
N SER A 168 17.54 -2.89 -2.81
CA SER A 168 17.28 -3.83 -1.72
C SER A 168 15.89 -3.60 -1.12
N TYR A 169 15.49 -2.33 -0.92
CA TYR A 169 14.13 -2.00 -0.50
C TYR A 169 13.08 -2.51 -1.48
N ASN A 170 13.24 -2.24 -2.79
CA ASN A 170 12.31 -2.74 -3.80
C ASN A 170 12.19 -4.28 -3.78
N GLN A 171 13.28 -4.99 -3.51
CA GLN A 171 13.24 -6.45 -3.36
C GLN A 171 12.41 -6.86 -2.13
N LEU A 172 12.70 -6.26 -0.97
CA LEU A 172 11.95 -6.49 0.27
C LEU A 172 10.45 -6.19 0.09
N ALA A 173 10.12 -5.04 -0.49
CA ALA A 173 8.75 -4.61 -0.77
C ALA A 173 8.01 -5.60 -1.69
N ASN A 174 8.65 -6.04 -2.78
CA ASN A 174 7.99 -6.85 -3.81
C ASN A 174 7.88 -8.34 -3.46
N TYR A 175 8.76 -8.85 -2.59
CA TYR A 175 8.82 -10.28 -2.28
C TYR A 175 8.45 -10.61 -0.83
N THR A 176 8.87 -9.80 0.13
CA THR A 176 8.62 -10.04 1.56
C THR A 176 7.34 -9.34 2.00
N LEU A 177 7.20 -8.04 1.73
CA LEU A 177 6.02 -7.28 2.16
C LEU A 177 4.79 -7.51 1.27
N ARG A 178 4.88 -8.41 0.28
CA ARG A 178 3.88 -8.53 -0.78
C ARG A 178 2.50 -8.91 -0.24
N ASP A 179 2.48 -9.86 0.67
CA ASP A 179 1.28 -10.57 1.09
C ASP A 179 0.57 -9.92 2.30
N TYR A 180 1.15 -8.86 2.86
CA TYR A 180 0.54 -8.07 3.93
C TYR A 180 -0.30 -6.93 3.33
N GLU A 181 -1.62 -7.05 3.43
CA GLU A 181 -2.57 -6.12 2.82
C GLU A 181 -2.55 -4.75 3.50
N SER A 182 -2.31 -4.74 4.81
CA SER A 182 -2.27 -3.52 5.61
C SER A 182 -0.99 -2.70 5.38
N ILE A 183 0.03 -3.26 4.71
CA ILE A 183 1.31 -2.58 4.47
C ILE A 183 1.33 -1.96 3.06
N CYS A 184 1.20 -0.64 3.02
CA CYS A 184 1.29 0.17 1.80
C CYS A 184 2.75 0.39 1.40
N LYS A 185 3.35 -0.67 0.86
CA LYS A 185 4.66 -0.64 0.20
C LYS A 185 4.68 0.33 -0.98
N ALA A 186 5.61 1.28 -0.93
CA ALA A 186 5.99 2.09 -2.07
C ALA A 186 7.06 1.35 -2.90
N GLN A 187 7.18 1.68 -4.18
CA GLN A 187 8.26 1.18 -5.04
C GLN A 187 9.02 2.36 -5.61
N TYR A 188 10.33 2.37 -5.49
CA TYR A 188 11.18 3.30 -6.25
C TYR A 188 11.13 2.90 -7.72
N VAL A 189 10.63 3.78 -8.57
CA VAL A 189 10.60 3.58 -10.02
C VAL A 189 11.75 4.29 -10.73
N ASN A 190 12.36 5.25 -10.04
CA ASN A 190 13.65 5.89 -10.32
C ASN A 190 14.19 6.50 -9.00
N PRO A 191 15.41 7.04 -8.96
CA PRO A 191 16.03 7.50 -7.71
C PRO A 191 15.25 8.58 -6.93
N THR A 192 14.37 9.35 -7.59
CA THR A 192 13.65 10.47 -6.98
C THR A 192 12.12 10.31 -7.02
N THR A 193 11.63 9.14 -7.44
CA THR A 193 10.19 8.89 -7.59
C THR A 193 9.81 7.54 -7.03
N MET A 194 8.84 7.57 -6.12
CA MET A 194 8.17 6.37 -5.61
C MET A 194 6.71 6.35 -6.06
N ILE A 195 6.17 5.15 -6.23
CA ILE A 195 4.74 4.94 -6.43
C ILE A 195 4.26 3.94 -5.40
N ALA A 196 3.14 4.22 -4.74
CA ALA A 196 2.50 3.33 -3.78
C ALA A 196 1.03 3.17 -4.13
N ARG A 197 0.38 2.15 -3.55
CA ARG A 197 -1.08 2.08 -3.57
C ARG A 197 -1.65 3.25 -2.78
N ASN A 198 -2.79 3.78 -3.22
CA ASN A 198 -3.53 4.76 -2.45
C ASN A 198 -4.12 4.08 -1.20
N GLY A 199 -3.61 4.47 -0.02
CA GLY A 199 -4.03 3.92 1.27
C GLY A 199 -5.34 4.49 1.81
N GLY A 200 -5.80 5.62 1.25
CA GLY A 200 -6.94 6.39 1.75
C GLY A 200 -6.51 7.70 2.40
N ARG A 201 -7.29 8.17 3.38
CA ARG A 201 -7.01 9.41 4.12
C ARG A 201 -6.07 9.12 5.28
N GLU A 202 -5.15 10.03 5.59
CA GLU A 202 -4.29 9.96 6.78
C GLU A 202 -5.14 9.93 8.06
N VAL A 203 -4.80 9.05 9.00
CA VAL A 203 -5.50 8.91 10.28
C VAL A 203 -5.30 10.16 11.15
N ALA A 204 -4.11 10.76 11.12
CA ALA A 204 -3.85 12.05 11.77
C ALA A 204 -4.86 13.13 11.37
N SER A 205 -5.13 13.29 10.06
CA SER A 205 -6.13 14.25 9.58
C SER A 205 -7.56 13.93 10.04
N LEU A 206 -7.89 12.66 10.26
CA LEU A 206 -9.20 12.29 10.82
C LEU A 206 -9.30 12.70 12.29
N ILE A 207 -8.25 12.45 13.08
CA ILE A 207 -8.18 12.84 14.49
C ILE A 207 -8.26 14.38 14.62
N GLU A 208 -7.54 15.12 13.77
CA GLU A 208 -7.61 16.59 13.70
C GLU A 208 -9.03 17.13 13.41
N GLU A 209 -9.80 16.39 12.62
CA GLU A 209 -11.21 16.69 12.32
C GLU A 209 -12.16 16.25 13.44
N GLY A 210 -11.66 15.69 14.55
CA GLY A 210 -12.47 15.10 15.62
C GLY A 210 -13.21 13.84 15.19
N LYS A 211 -12.73 13.15 14.14
CA LYS A 211 -13.33 11.92 13.61
C LYS A 211 -12.60 10.70 14.15
N SER A 212 -13.39 9.70 14.53
CA SER A 212 -12.90 8.40 14.97
C SER A 212 -12.82 7.40 13.82
N VAL A 213 -11.83 6.51 13.87
CA VAL A 213 -11.74 5.29 13.05
C VAL A 213 -12.35 4.12 13.82
N LYS A 214 -13.11 3.25 13.15
CA LYS A 214 -13.64 2.03 13.79
C LYS A 214 -12.48 1.11 14.22
N LEU A 215 -12.52 0.59 15.44
CA LEU A 215 -11.50 -0.33 15.95
C LEU A 215 -11.30 -1.57 15.07
N LEU A 216 -12.38 -2.14 14.52
CA LEU A 216 -12.32 -3.30 13.63
C LEU A 216 -11.45 -3.07 12.38
N ALA A 217 -11.29 -1.82 11.94
CA ALA A 217 -10.45 -1.48 10.79
C ALA A 217 -8.94 -1.75 11.03
N PHE A 218 -8.50 -1.86 12.29
CA PHE A 218 -7.12 -2.17 12.66
C PHE A 218 -6.81 -3.67 12.64
N LYS A 219 -7.80 -4.55 12.56
CA LYS A 219 -7.62 -6.01 12.73
C LYS A 219 -6.58 -6.58 11.76
N THR A 220 -6.67 -6.23 10.48
CA THR A 220 -5.70 -6.67 9.46
C THR A 220 -4.30 -6.11 9.72
N LEU A 221 -4.19 -4.82 10.13
CA LEU A 221 -2.91 -4.22 10.46
C LEU A 221 -2.22 -4.92 11.63
N LEU A 222 -2.94 -5.17 12.72
CA LEU A 222 -2.38 -5.84 13.89
C LEU A 222 -2.01 -7.31 13.62
N SER A 223 -2.80 -8.00 12.80
CA SER A 223 -2.47 -9.36 12.37
C SER A 223 -1.22 -9.39 11.50
N ASP A 224 -1.12 -8.50 10.52
CA ASP A 224 0.05 -8.40 9.65
C ASP A 224 1.31 -8.01 10.44
N LEU A 225 1.19 -7.06 11.37
CA LEU A 225 2.28 -6.62 12.24
C LEU A 225 2.81 -7.78 13.10
N LYS A 226 1.92 -8.56 13.73
CA LYS A 226 2.28 -9.77 14.48
C LYS A 226 3.10 -10.75 13.62
N ASN A 227 2.61 -11.05 12.42
CA ASN A 227 3.27 -11.98 11.49
C ASN A 227 4.64 -11.47 11.00
N LEU A 228 4.79 -10.15 10.84
CA LEU A 228 6.04 -9.50 10.47
C LEU A 228 7.06 -9.54 11.63
N HIS A 229 6.61 -9.32 12.87
CA HIS A 229 7.47 -9.46 14.05
C HIS A 229 8.01 -10.88 14.21
N ASP A 230 7.25 -11.90 13.84
CA ASP A 230 7.71 -13.30 13.85
C ASP A 230 8.75 -13.60 12.76
N GLN A 231 8.94 -12.68 11.81
CA GLN A 231 9.98 -12.72 10.78
C GLN A 231 11.13 -11.72 11.05
N SER A 232 11.20 -11.20 12.28
CA SER A 232 12.14 -10.14 12.69
C SER A 232 12.08 -8.89 11.81
N ILE A 233 10.87 -8.49 11.39
CA ILE A 233 10.63 -7.25 10.63
C ILE A 233 9.93 -6.24 11.53
N TYR A 234 10.54 -5.06 11.71
CA TYR A 234 10.08 -4.02 12.63
C TYR A 234 10.01 -2.66 11.94
N PHE A 235 8.99 -1.85 12.24
CA PHE A 235 8.73 -0.60 11.51
C PHE A 235 9.31 0.65 12.17
N HIS A 236 9.25 0.74 13.50
CA HIS A 236 9.78 1.82 14.33
C HIS A 236 9.24 3.25 14.10
N ASP A 237 8.43 3.50 13.07
CA ASP A 237 7.76 4.80 12.87
C ASP A 237 6.24 4.67 12.70
N ILE A 238 5.61 3.84 13.54
CA ILE A 238 4.14 3.71 13.58
C ILE A 238 3.54 4.91 14.32
N LYS A 239 2.72 5.69 13.62
CA LYS A 239 2.01 6.87 14.15
C LYS A 239 0.80 7.21 13.27
N PRO A 240 -0.20 7.96 13.75
CA PRO A 240 -1.36 8.38 12.96
C PRO A 240 -1.04 9.04 11.62
N GLU A 241 0.10 9.73 11.50
CA GLU A 241 0.57 10.38 10.27
C GLU A 241 1.02 9.36 9.21
N ASN A 242 1.53 8.19 9.66
CA ASN A 242 1.92 7.08 8.79
C ASN A 242 0.82 6.01 8.67
N LEU A 243 -0.36 6.25 9.24
CA LEU A 243 -1.52 5.39 9.10
C LEU A 243 -2.53 6.04 8.15
N THR A 244 -3.16 5.22 7.30
CA THR A 244 -4.19 5.65 6.35
C THR A 244 -5.43 4.79 6.48
N PHE A 245 -6.60 5.37 6.23
CA PHE A 245 -7.89 4.70 6.33
C PHE A 245 -8.71 4.91 5.05
N ASN A 246 -9.26 3.81 4.52
CA ASN A 246 -10.07 3.81 3.29
C ASN A 246 -11.53 3.39 3.53
N ASP A 247 -12.07 3.72 4.69
CA ASP A 247 -13.40 3.33 5.17
C ASP A 247 -13.57 1.83 5.49
N LYS A 248 -12.54 1.01 5.26
CA LYS A 248 -12.59 -0.45 5.52
C LYS A 248 -11.48 -0.91 6.44
N ILE A 249 -10.23 -0.64 6.07
CA ILE A 249 -9.07 -1.06 6.84
C ILE A 249 -8.10 0.09 7.02
N VAL A 250 -7.36 0.04 8.12
CA VAL A 250 -6.20 0.89 8.35
C VAL A 250 -4.98 0.27 7.69
N ARG A 251 -4.16 1.10 7.05
CA ARG A 251 -2.92 0.70 6.39
C ARG A 251 -1.75 1.55 6.85
N HIS A 252 -0.58 0.93 6.98
CA HIS A 252 0.68 1.59 7.31
C HIS A 252 1.43 1.99 6.03
N ILE A 253 1.71 3.28 5.86
CA ILE A 253 2.53 3.85 4.79
C ILE A 253 3.93 4.19 5.33
N ASP A 254 4.80 4.72 4.48
CA ASP A 254 6.14 5.21 4.86
C ASP A 254 7.05 4.15 5.52
N VAL A 255 7.07 2.96 4.91
CA VAL A 255 7.72 1.77 5.46
C VAL A 255 9.14 1.50 4.94
N ASP A 256 9.79 2.49 4.34
CA ASP A 256 11.14 2.36 3.77
C ASP A 256 12.26 2.42 4.82
N ASN A 257 11.99 2.87 6.04
CA ASN A 257 12.97 2.86 7.14
C ASN A 257 12.84 1.65 8.08
N LEU A 258 12.03 0.65 7.69
CA LEU A 258 11.85 -0.56 8.49
C LEU A 258 13.18 -1.35 8.63
N ILE A 259 13.29 -2.16 9.68
CA ILE A 259 14.38 -3.10 9.92
C ILE A 259 13.93 -4.50 9.54
N ALA A 260 14.73 -5.22 8.76
CA ALA A 260 14.47 -6.61 8.38
C ALA A 260 15.78 -7.41 8.21
N PRO A 261 15.72 -8.75 8.24
CA PRO A 261 16.89 -9.57 7.93
C PRO A 261 17.46 -9.22 6.54
N GLY A 262 18.71 -8.73 6.50
CA GLY A 262 19.38 -8.31 5.27
C GLY A 262 18.99 -6.93 4.72
N TYR A 263 18.22 -6.13 5.46
CA TYR A 263 17.88 -4.75 5.10
C TYR A 263 17.81 -3.84 6.34
N ASN A 264 18.50 -2.70 6.27
CA ASN A 264 18.59 -1.74 7.38
C ASN A 264 19.03 -2.42 8.71
N THR A 265 20.08 -3.23 8.63
CA THR A 265 20.52 -4.16 9.70
C THR A 265 21.46 -3.55 10.74
N THR A 266 21.77 -2.25 10.65
CA THR A 266 22.90 -1.63 11.36
C THR A 266 22.46 -0.54 12.34
N ASP A 267 23.29 -0.34 13.37
CA ASP A 267 23.21 0.64 14.47
C ASP A 267 23.21 2.13 14.01
N GLU A 268 23.02 2.40 12.73
CA GLU A 268 22.97 3.73 12.12
C GLU A 268 21.52 4.22 12.07
N GLY A 269 21.05 4.68 13.22
CA GLY A 269 19.87 5.53 13.34
C GLY A 269 18.53 4.82 13.12
N VAL A 270 17.98 4.24 14.19
CA VAL A 270 16.55 3.91 14.24
C VAL A 270 15.74 5.18 13.98
N VAL A 271 15.02 5.22 12.86
CA VAL A 271 14.10 6.32 12.56
C VAL A 271 12.85 6.09 13.38
N CYS A 272 12.60 6.99 14.32
CA CYS A 272 11.43 6.94 15.19
C CYS A 272 10.93 8.35 15.47
N SER A 273 9.62 8.46 15.70
CA SER A 273 9.01 9.71 16.13
C SER A 273 9.10 9.84 17.65
N PRO A 274 9.71 10.91 18.21
CA PRO A 274 9.94 11.07 19.65
C PRO A 274 8.68 10.86 20.51
N TYR A 275 7.50 11.22 19.99
CA TYR A 275 6.22 11.04 20.68
C TYR A 275 5.73 9.58 20.75
N TYR A 276 6.15 8.71 19.83
CA TYR A 276 5.69 7.31 19.73
C TYR A 276 6.76 6.28 20.14
N VAL A 277 7.88 6.75 20.69
CA VAL A 277 8.95 5.93 21.28
C VAL A 277 9.23 6.39 22.71
N THR A 278 10.02 5.62 23.46
CA THR A 278 10.53 6.03 24.78
C THR A 278 12.05 5.98 24.79
N GLN A 279 12.69 6.80 25.62
CA GLN A 279 14.15 6.82 25.71
C GLN A 279 14.70 5.46 26.17
N SER A 280 14.00 4.79 27.09
CA SER A 280 14.34 3.43 27.52
C SER A 280 14.28 2.43 26.35
N LEU A 281 13.20 2.44 25.55
CA LEU A 281 13.08 1.53 24.40
C LEU A 281 14.14 1.83 23.35
N LEU A 282 14.36 3.09 23.02
CA LEU A 282 15.34 3.48 22.03
C LEU A 282 16.75 3.04 22.46
N ASN A 283 17.09 3.22 23.73
CA ASN A 283 18.34 2.71 24.28
C ASN A 283 18.46 1.18 24.18
N ASP A 284 17.39 0.44 24.48
CA ASP A 284 17.40 -1.02 24.40
C ASP A 284 17.48 -1.53 22.94
N ILE A 285 16.87 -0.82 21.98
CA ILE A 285 16.98 -1.13 20.55
C ILE A 285 18.41 -0.88 20.05
N MET A 286 19.02 0.25 20.42
CA MET A 286 20.34 0.65 19.92
C MET A 286 21.48 -0.10 20.63
N HIS A 287 21.35 -0.32 21.93
CA HIS A 287 22.46 -0.74 22.80
C HIS A 287 22.16 -1.95 23.69
N GLY A 288 20.90 -2.42 23.74
CA GLY A 288 20.52 -3.53 24.60
C GLY A 288 20.84 -4.91 24.00
N ASP A 289 20.96 -5.92 24.87
CA ASP A 289 21.16 -7.32 24.46
C ASP A 289 19.90 -7.94 23.83
N LYS A 290 18.74 -7.32 24.06
CA LYS A 290 17.42 -7.82 23.66
C LYS A 290 16.78 -6.94 22.57
N LYS A 291 17.56 -6.55 21.55
CA LYS A 291 17.13 -5.63 20.48
C LYS A 291 15.84 -6.03 19.78
N GLU A 292 15.67 -7.32 19.48
CA GLU A 292 14.45 -7.84 18.82
C GLU A 292 13.21 -7.67 19.70
N GLN A 293 13.33 -7.98 20.99
CA GLN A 293 12.25 -7.81 21.95
C GLN A 293 11.91 -6.33 22.16
N ALA A 294 12.93 -5.46 22.26
CA ALA A 294 12.73 -4.02 22.37
C ALA A 294 12.04 -3.45 21.11
N SER A 295 12.44 -3.93 19.93
CA SER A 295 11.82 -3.55 18.65
C SER A 295 10.36 -3.96 18.56
N ARG A 296 10.03 -5.20 18.99
CA ARG A 296 8.64 -5.69 19.07
C ARG A 296 7.82 -4.86 20.05
N SER A 297 8.36 -4.58 21.24
CA SER A 297 7.68 -3.75 22.25
C SER A 297 7.47 -2.31 21.80
N HIS A 298 8.40 -1.75 21.02
CA HIS A 298 8.25 -0.43 20.43
C HIS A 298 7.09 -0.37 19.45
N ASP A 299 7.05 -1.25 18.44
CA ASP A 299 5.94 -1.28 17.48
C ASP A 299 4.60 -1.55 18.19
N ASN A 300 4.57 -2.44 19.18
CA ASN A 300 3.36 -2.71 19.98
C ASN A 300 2.92 -1.48 20.79
N TYR A 301 3.84 -0.76 21.43
CA TYR A 301 3.54 0.48 22.14
C TYR A 301 2.98 1.55 21.20
N ALA A 302 3.69 1.78 20.09
CA ALA A 302 3.35 2.81 19.11
C ALA A 302 1.98 2.54 18.45
N VAL A 303 1.70 1.27 18.07
CA VAL A 303 0.42 0.90 17.46
C VAL A 303 -0.74 0.94 18.46
N LEU A 304 -0.54 0.52 19.71
CA LEU A 304 -1.58 0.61 20.73
C LEU A 304 -1.95 2.06 21.01
N LYS A 305 -0.94 2.92 21.18
CA LYS A 305 -1.14 4.35 21.38
C LYS A 305 -1.89 4.99 20.20
N SER A 306 -1.40 4.76 18.97
CA SER A 306 -2.01 5.30 17.74
C SER A 306 -3.45 4.82 17.55
N MET A 307 -3.73 3.55 17.88
CA MET A 307 -5.06 2.97 17.77
C MET A 307 -6.03 3.59 18.77
N ILE A 308 -5.60 3.86 20.00
CA ILE A 308 -6.45 4.56 20.98
C ILE A 308 -6.77 5.97 20.47
N GLU A 309 -5.77 6.74 20.06
CA GLU A 309 -5.99 8.11 19.56
C GLU A 309 -6.90 8.15 18.32
N ALA A 310 -6.71 7.20 17.40
CA ALA A 310 -7.53 7.09 16.19
C ALA A 310 -8.99 6.72 16.50
N THR A 311 -9.23 5.85 17.47
CA THR A 311 -10.59 5.36 17.79
C THR A 311 -11.35 6.30 18.72
N THR A 312 -10.64 7.07 19.55
CA THR A 312 -11.26 8.15 20.34
C THR A 312 -11.42 9.44 19.55
N GLY A 313 -10.71 9.58 18.41
CA GLY A 313 -10.71 10.81 17.63
C GLY A 313 -10.01 11.97 18.35
N SER A 314 -9.06 11.67 19.25
CA SER A 314 -8.30 12.67 20.00
C SER A 314 -6.90 12.16 20.32
N TYR A 315 -5.90 13.03 20.12
CA TYR A 315 -4.54 12.80 20.63
C TYR A 315 -4.51 12.85 22.17
N PHE A 316 -3.55 12.14 22.77
CA PHE A 316 -3.29 12.27 24.21
C PHE A 316 -2.65 13.62 24.58
N ASP A 317 -1.88 14.21 23.65
CA ASP A 317 -1.26 15.52 23.79
C ASP A 317 -1.17 16.20 22.41
N MET A 318 -2.04 17.19 22.19
CA MET A 318 -2.07 17.90 20.90
C MET A 318 -0.86 18.81 20.69
N ASN A 319 -0.14 19.20 21.76
CA ASN A 319 0.92 20.21 21.67
C ASN A 319 2.30 19.62 21.32
N ASN A 320 2.51 18.32 21.56
CA ASN A 320 3.81 17.67 21.40
C ASN A 320 3.94 16.78 20.15
N ARG A 321 2.98 16.84 19.21
CA ARG A 321 2.93 15.91 18.07
C ARG A 321 3.77 16.36 16.86
N ASP A 322 3.86 17.68 16.64
CA ASP A 322 4.38 18.28 15.40
C ASP A 322 5.84 18.74 15.51
N GLU A 323 6.44 18.62 16.70
CA GLU A 323 7.80 19.10 16.95
C GLU A 323 8.80 17.95 16.79
N GLU A 324 9.73 18.08 15.84
CA GLU A 324 10.93 17.23 15.77
C GLU A 324 11.72 17.24 17.10
N ASP A 325 11.53 18.29 17.91
CA ASP A 325 12.14 18.50 19.23
C ASP A 325 11.23 18.10 20.41
N ALA A 326 10.08 17.46 20.16
CA ALA A 326 9.18 17.05 21.23
C ALA A 326 9.94 16.16 22.25
N PRO A 327 9.81 16.42 23.56
CA PRO A 327 10.55 15.67 24.55
C PRO A 327 10.11 14.21 24.54
N MET A 328 11.05 13.33 24.20
CA MET A 328 10.84 11.89 24.24
C MET A 328 10.57 11.45 25.69
N PRO A 329 9.47 10.72 25.97
CA PRO A 329 9.22 10.24 27.31
C PRO A 329 10.28 9.21 27.71
N ILE A 330 10.77 9.29 28.95
CA ILE A 330 11.81 8.37 29.44
C ILE A 330 11.29 6.92 29.44
N PHE A 331 10.09 6.73 30.01
CA PHE A 331 9.53 5.41 30.28
C PHE A 331 8.25 5.09 29.52
N GLY A 332 7.37 6.05 29.22
CA GLY A 332 6.06 5.79 28.63
C GLY A 332 5.10 6.94 28.88
N MET A 333 3.80 6.68 28.77
CA MET A 333 2.75 7.69 28.97
C MET A 333 2.70 8.20 30.42
N GLY A 334 2.50 9.51 30.57
CA GLY A 334 2.25 10.14 31.88
C GLY A 334 0.91 9.71 32.51
N ASN A 335 0.76 9.97 33.82
CA ASN A 335 -0.39 9.49 34.59
C ASN A 335 -1.75 9.94 34.05
N GLU A 336 -1.88 11.19 33.59
CA GLU A 336 -3.16 11.71 33.06
C GLU A 336 -3.55 11.03 31.74
N ALA A 337 -2.62 10.95 30.78
CA ALA A 337 -2.84 10.25 29.52
C ALA A 337 -3.18 8.76 29.75
N LEU A 338 -2.52 8.13 30.73
CA LEU A 338 -2.79 6.75 31.12
C LEU A 338 -4.20 6.57 31.72
N LYS A 339 -4.75 7.56 32.44
CA LYS A 339 -6.15 7.49 32.93
C LYS A 339 -7.14 7.43 31.77
N CYS A 340 -6.93 8.24 30.73
CA CYS A 340 -7.76 8.20 29.52
C CYS A 340 -7.64 6.85 28.81
N ALA A 341 -6.42 6.34 28.66
CA ALA A 341 -6.18 5.04 28.04
C ALA A 341 -6.81 3.87 28.82
N LYS A 342 -6.89 3.94 30.15
CA LYS A 342 -7.47 2.87 30.99
C LYS A 342 -8.93 2.57 30.66
N VAL A 343 -9.74 3.61 30.47
CA VAL A 343 -11.16 3.44 30.12
C VAL A 343 -11.28 2.67 28.80
N TRP A 344 -10.52 3.10 27.80
CA TRP A 344 -10.47 2.44 26.50
C TRP A 344 -10.01 0.98 26.62
N ILE A 345 -8.97 0.71 27.41
CA ILE A 345 -8.45 -0.64 27.65
C ILE A 345 -9.51 -1.52 28.30
N ASP A 346 -10.20 -1.03 29.33
CA ASP A 346 -11.21 -1.81 30.05
C ASP A 346 -12.42 -2.16 29.15
N GLU A 347 -12.69 -1.38 28.12
CA GLU A 347 -13.77 -1.62 27.15
C GLU A 347 -13.38 -2.53 25.98
N ASN A 348 -12.12 -2.48 25.51
CA ASN A 348 -11.72 -3.08 24.24
C ASN A 348 -10.70 -4.23 24.36
N VAL A 349 -10.07 -4.38 25.51
CA VAL A 349 -9.05 -5.41 25.78
C VAL A 349 -9.64 -6.54 26.62
N LEU A 350 -9.31 -7.78 26.24
CA LEU A 350 -9.65 -8.99 26.98
C LEU A 350 -9.18 -8.89 28.43
N SER A 351 -10.01 -9.38 29.37
CA SER A 351 -9.81 -9.19 30.80
C SER A 351 -8.43 -9.60 31.31
N GLU A 352 -7.91 -10.71 30.80
CA GLU A 352 -6.61 -11.30 31.12
C GLU A 352 -5.42 -10.46 30.62
N TRP A 353 -5.62 -9.59 29.63
CA TRP A 353 -4.57 -8.77 29.01
C TRP A 353 -4.60 -7.29 29.39
N ARG A 354 -5.60 -6.85 30.17
CA ARG A 354 -5.76 -5.42 30.53
C ARG A 354 -4.55 -4.85 31.27
N ASP A 355 -3.98 -5.62 32.21
CA ASP A 355 -2.81 -5.19 32.96
C ASP A 355 -1.56 -5.12 32.06
N ASN A 356 -1.41 -6.07 31.13
CA ASN A 356 -0.33 -6.04 30.14
C ASN A 356 -0.45 -4.83 29.23
N ALA A 357 -1.64 -4.51 28.72
CA ALA A 357 -1.86 -3.31 27.90
C ALA A 357 -1.55 -2.01 28.67
N LYS A 358 -1.97 -1.92 29.94
CA LYS A 358 -1.65 -0.77 30.82
C LYS A 358 -0.15 -0.66 31.05
N GLN A 359 0.55 -1.77 31.27
CA GLN A 359 2.00 -1.78 31.45
C GLN A 359 2.75 -1.48 30.16
N LEU A 360 2.26 -1.92 29.00
CA LEU A 360 2.84 -1.59 27.71
C LEU A 360 2.83 -0.07 27.49
N LEU A 361 1.73 0.62 27.81
CA LEU A 361 1.67 2.08 27.68
C LEU A 361 2.48 2.84 28.74
N LYS A 362 2.68 2.26 29.93
CA LYS A 362 3.37 2.91 31.06
C LYS A 362 4.88 2.69 31.05
N PHE A 363 5.31 1.47 30.73
CA PHE A 363 6.69 0.98 30.76
C PHE A 363 6.88 -0.13 29.68
N PRO A 364 6.88 0.20 28.38
CA PRO A 364 7.03 -0.79 27.32
C PRO A 364 8.41 -1.48 27.33
N GLY A 365 9.45 -0.83 27.85
CA GLY A 365 10.79 -1.41 28.00
C GLY A 365 10.87 -2.53 29.05
N SER A 366 9.92 -2.61 30.00
CA SER A 366 9.94 -3.62 31.06
C SER A 366 9.18 -4.92 30.72
N GLN A 367 8.66 -5.05 29.50
CA GLN A 367 7.90 -6.22 29.10
C GLN A 367 8.83 -7.43 28.96
N THR A 368 8.68 -8.44 29.82
CA THR A 368 9.49 -9.68 29.79
C THR A 368 9.10 -10.62 28.65
N GLU A 369 7.83 -10.58 28.23
CA GLU A 369 7.32 -11.24 27.03
C GLU A 369 6.48 -10.21 26.26
N SER A 370 6.89 -9.86 25.04
CA SER A 370 6.16 -8.89 24.22
C SER A 370 5.01 -9.61 23.52
N VAL A 371 3.84 -9.57 24.15
CA VAL A 371 2.58 -10.06 23.56
C VAL A 371 2.13 -9.10 22.48
N ALA A 372 1.72 -9.62 21.32
CA ALA A 372 1.23 -8.78 20.24
C ALA A 372 -0.08 -8.11 20.64
N VAL A 373 -0.25 -6.83 20.29
CA VAL A 373 -1.50 -6.10 20.56
C VAL A 373 -2.70 -6.83 19.93
N PHE A 374 -2.52 -7.50 18.80
CA PHE A 374 -3.54 -8.35 18.17
C PHE A 374 -4.17 -9.35 19.15
N ASP A 375 -3.36 -9.99 20.00
CA ASP A 375 -3.85 -11.04 20.91
C ASP A 375 -4.54 -10.47 22.16
N MET A 376 -4.39 -9.17 22.41
CA MET A 376 -4.98 -8.50 23.57
C MET A 376 -6.44 -8.06 23.32
N ILE A 377 -6.81 -7.78 22.07
CA ILE A 377 -8.10 -7.17 21.73
C ILE A 377 -9.23 -8.20 21.69
N ASP A 378 -10.40 -7.82 22.24
CA ASP A 378 -11.61 -8.64 22.18
C ASP A 378 -12.30 -8.54 20.80
N TRP A 379 -11.69 -9.17 19.79
CA TRP A 379 -12.23 -9.18 18.44
C TRP A 379 -13.62 -9.80 18.34
N ALA A 380 -13.91 -10.80 19.17
CA ALA A 380 -15.18 -11.53 19.12
C ALA A 380 -16.35 -10.63 19.54
N SER A 381 -16.17 -9.80 20.56
CA SER A 381 -17.17 -8.81 20.97
C SER A 381 -17.33 -7.71 19.91
N LEU A 382 -16.25 -7.24 19.31
CA LEU A 382 -16.28 -6.22 18.25
C LEU A 382 -17.04 -6.68 17.00
N GLU A 383 -16.80 -7.91 16.55
CA GLU A 383 -17.47 -8.48 15.37
C GLU A 383 -18.97 -8.69 15.60
N LYS A 384 -19.38 -9.09 16.81
CA LYS A 384 -20.80 -9.20 17.17
C LYS A 384 -21.50 -7.85 17.11
N ASN A 385 -20.84 -6.78 17.57
CA ASN A 385 -21.42 -5.44 17.59
C ASN A 385 -21.51 -4.82 16.19
N ASP A 386 -20.55 -5.08 15.29
CA ASP A 386 -20.59 -4.56 13.92
C ASP A 386 -21.65 -5.28 13.05
N LEU A 387 -22.01 -6.52 13.39
CA LEU A 387 -23.10 -7.26 12.74
C LEU A 387 -24.51 -6.86 13.22
N ALA A 388 -24.60 -6.16 14.36
CA ALA A 388 -25.88 -5.73 14.94
C ALA A 388 -26.35 -4.35 14.44
N LEU A 389 -25.51 -3.67 13.66
CA LEU A 389 -25.77 -2.37 13.00
C LEU A 389 -26.01 -2.58 11.51
#